data_AF-A0A1G4J4J5-F1
#
_entry.id   AF-A0A1G4J4J5-F1
#
_cell.length_a   1.000
_cell.length_b   1.000
_cell.length_c   1.000
_cell.angle_alpha   90.00
_cell.angle_beta   90.00
_cell.angle_gamma   90.00
#
_symmetry.space_group_name_H-M   'P 1'
#
loop_
_entity.id
_entity.type
_entity.pdbx_description
1 polymer ?
#
loop_
_entity_poly.entity_id
_entity_poly.type
_entity_poly.pdbx_seq_one_letter_code
_entity_poly.pdbx_strand_id
1 'polypeptide(L)'
;MSSGNGETKVSKNDLTAATAAATAAPNSDDAVAKGSNVSGRAWKVAKGQFRVGSRQVKNKKLTSWEIKKQKMLEDKQFKLKLKELKEEKDQAHKEKIQNLKERREKKEEQERYERMATKMHAKKVDRLRRREKRNKALKER
;
A
#
# COMPACT_ATOMS: atom_id res chain seq x y z
N MET A 1 30.24 1.42 24.05
CA MET A 1 29.87 2.61 23.25
C MET A 1 29.85 2.20 21.78
N SER A 2 29.00 2.82 20.97
CA SER A 2 28.70 2.54 19.55
C SER A 2 27.50 1.59 19.37
N SER A 3 26.24 2.03 19.38
CA SER A 3 25.51 3.05 18.57
C SER A 3 25.08 2.55 17.18
N GLY A 4 23.79 2.17 17.12
CA GLY A 4 22.83 2.21 16.02
C GLY A 4 23.29 2.24 14.55
N ASN A 5 22.96 1.17 13.82
CA ASN A 5 22.77 1.22 12.37
C ASN A 5 21.42 1.87 12.05
N GLY A 6 21.45 3.17 11.73
CA GLY A 6 20.38 3.88 11.05
C GLY A 6 20.63 3.89 9.56
N GLU A 7 19.80 3.17 8.80
CA GLU A 7 19.71 3.28 7.35
C GLU A 7 19.27 4.69 6.96
N THR A 8 20.11 5.43 6.23
CA THR A 8 19.69 6.63 5.52
C THR A 8 19.87 6.42 4.02
N LYS A 9 18.73 6.52 3.33
CA LYS A 9 18.59 6.47 1.87
C LYS A 9 19.43 7.56 1.23
N VAL A 10 20.43 7.19 0.44
CA VAL A 10 21.11 8.13 -0.46
C VAL A 10 20.30 8.19 -1.76
N SER A 11 19.64 9.34 -1.91
CA SER A 11 18.97 9.79 -3.12
C SER A 11 19.93 9.75 -4.30
N LYS A 12 19.53 9.04 -5.33
CA LYS A 12 20.27 8.86 -6.57
C LYS A 12 19.67 9.86 -7.54
N ASN A 13 20.35 11.00 -7.73
CA ASN A 13 20.30 11.86 -8.92
C ASN A 13 21.09 13.12 -8.60
N ASP A 14 22.33 13.19 -9.07
CA ASP A 14 23.03 14.44 -9.41
C ASP A 14 24.43 14.08 -9.92
N LEU A 15 24.52 13.69 -11.19
CA LEU A 15 25.79 13.72 -11.94
C LEU A 15 25.48 13.98 -13.42
N THR A 16 25.40 15.26 -13.75
CA THR A 16 25.57 15.77 -15.11
C THR A 16 27.07 15.84 -15.42
N ALA A 17 27.54 15.02 -16.35
CA ALA A 17 28.79 15.26 -17.07
C ALA A 17 28.67 14.66 -18.47
N ALA A 18 28.83 15.53 -19.46
CA ALA A 18 28.87 15.19 -20.88
C ALA A 18 29.97 14.19 -21.19
N THR A 19 29.69 13.23 -22.07
CA THR A 19 30.73 12.61 -22.92
C THR A 19 30.12 11.83 -24.07
N ALA A 20 30.81 11.94 -25.20
CA ALA A 20 30.81 11.02 -26.33
C ALA A 20 29.58 10.99 -27.25
N ALA A 21 29.70 11.81 -28.30
CA ALA A 21 29.27 11.49 -29.65
C ALA A 21 29.19 9.99 -29.94
N ALA A 22 27.97 9.51 -30.22
CA ALA A 22 27.73 8.30 -30.98
C ALA A 22 26.86 8.71 -32.17
N THR A 23 27.53 8.84 -33.29
CA THR A 23 26.97 9.01 -34.64
C THR A 23 25.83 8.02 -34.86
N ALA A 24 24.65 8.56 -35.16
CA ALA A 24 23.56 7.79 -35.71
C ALA A 24 24.07 7.06 -36.95
N ALA A 25 24.16 5.73 -36.88
CA ALA A 25 24.44 4.89 -38.02
C ALA A 25 23.36 5.16 -39.08
N PRO A 26 23.69 5.68 -40.28
CA PRO A 26 22.77 5.56 -41.39
C PRO A 26 22.62 4.05 -41.63
N ASN A 27 21.39 3.54 -41.56
CA ASN A 27 21.08 2.17 -41.99
C ASN A 27 21.54 2.05 -43.45
N SER A 28 22.73 1.48 -43.65
CA SER A 28 23.36 1.35 -44.95
C SER A 28 22.89 0.05 -45.60
N ASP A 29 21.61 -0.01 -45.93
CA ASP A 29 21.06 -1.07 -46.80
C ASP A 29 21.01 -0.64 -48.29
N ASP A 30 21.65 0.48 -48.65
CA ASP A 30 21.77 0.97 -50.03
C ASP A 30 23.22 0.88 -50.59
N ALA A 31 24.13 0.17 -49.91
CA ALA A 31 25.55 0.13 -50.25
C ALA A 31 25.94 -0.95 -51.29
N VAL A 32 25.10 -1.18 -52.30
CA VAL A 32 25.56 -1.80 -53.56
C VAL A 32 25.02 -1.00 -54.75
N ALA A 33 25.38 0.28 -54.79
CA ALA A 33 25.04 1.17 -55.89
C ALA A 33 25.83 0.79 -57.15
N LYS A 34 25.21 0.04 -58.07
CA LYS A 34 25.68 -0.09 -59.45
C LYS A 34 25.17 1.15 -60.24
N GLY A 35 25.77 2.31 -59.93
CA GLY A 35 25.47 3.61 -60.55
C GLY A 35 24.23 4.33 -60.00
N SER A 36 24.24 5.67 -60.07
CA SER A 36 23.11 6.52 -59.66
C SER A 36 21.92 6.35 -60.62
N ASN A 37 20.71 6.16 -60.08
CA ASN A 37 19.51 6.00 -60.90
C ASN A 37 19.01 7.37 -61.38
N VAL A 38 19.51 7.83 -62.52
CA VAL A 38 19.17 9.14 -63.09
C VAL A 38 17.70 9.21 -63.57
N SER A 39 16.99 8.09 -63.68
CA SER A 39 15.69 8.02 -64.38
C SER A 39 14.51 7.55 -63.52
N GLY A 40 14.68 7.35 -62.21
CA GLY A 40 13.61 6.87 -61.31
C GLY A 40 13.07 5.46 -61.65
N ARG A 41 13.75 4.72 -62.54
CA ARG A 41 13.27 3.44 -63.04
C ARG A 41 13.53 2.34 -62.02
N ALA A 42 12.45 1.78 -61.46
CA ALA A 42 12.49 0.81 -60.35
C ALA A 42 13.25 -0.50 -60.66
N TRP A 43 13.43 -0.84 -61.94
CA TRP A 43 14.16 -2.06 -62.35
C TRP A 43 15.68 -1.93 -62.30
N LYS A 44 16.22 -0.70 -62.14
CA LYS A 44 17.67 -0.45 -62.00
C LYS A 44 18.17 -0.53 -60.55
N VAL A 45 17.28 -0.70 -59.58
CA VAL A 45 17.64 -0.85 -58.16
C VAL A 45 18.04 -2.30 -57.89
N ALA A 46 19.20 -2.51 -57.25
CA ALA A 46 19.64 -3.83 -56.83
C ALA A 46 18.63 -4.40 -55.83
N LYS A 47 17.84 -5.39 -56.26
CA LYS A 47 16.88 -6.07 -55.40
C LYS A 47 17.65 -6.96 -54.42
N GLY A 48 17.72 -6.54 -53.15
CA GLY A 48 18.26 -7.38 -52.09
C GLY A 48 17.53 -8.72 -51.98
N GLN A 49 18.24 -9.77 -51.58
CA GLN A 49 17.71 -11.14 -51.47
C GLN A 49 16.36 -11.14 -50.72
N PHE A 50 15.35 -11.77 -51.31
CA PHE A 50 14.06 -11.93 -50.66
C PHE A 50 14.16 -12.96 -49.54
N ARG A 51 14.46 -12.49 -48.32
CA ARG A 51 14.37 -13.31 -47.11
C ARG A 51 12.95 -13.24 -46.59
N VAL A 52 12.26 -14.38 -46.57
CA VAL A 52 10.86 -14.50 -46.12
C VAL A 52 10.64 -13.82 -44.75
N GLY A 53 11.60 -13.95 -43.83
CA GLY A 53 11.50 -13.36 -42.49
C GLY A 53 11.88 -11.88 -42.32
N SER A 54 12.52 -11.21 -43.29
CA SER A 54 12.96 -9.81 -43.12
C SER A 54 11.87 -8.78 -43.44
N ARG A 55 10.91 -9.15 -44.30
CA ARG A 55 9.82 -8.28 -44.76
C ARG A 55 8.43 -8.72 -44.31
N GLN A 56 8.30 -9.83 -43.58
CA GLN A 56 7.03 -10.13 -42.93
C GLN A 56 6.75 -9.05 -41.90
N VAL A 57 5.67 -8.29 -42.14
CA VAL A 57 4.95 -7.56 -41.09
C VAL A 57 4.64 -8.61 -40.03
N LYS A 58 5.47 -8.66 -38.98
CA LYS A 58 5.14 -9.43 -37.79
C LYS A 58 3.87 -8.75 -37.30
N ASN A 59 2.71 -9.31 -37.62
CA ASN A 59 1.49 -9.05 -36.87
C ASN A 59 1.86 -9.51 -35.45
N LYS A 60 2.45 -8.62 -34.65
CA LYS A 60 3.11 -8.91 -33.36
C LYS A 60 2.03 -9.27 -32.36
N LYS A 61 1.43 -10.44 -32.54
CA LYS A 61 0.73 -11.16 -31.49
C LYS A 61 1.80 -11.34 -30.40
N LEU A 62 1.48 -10.92 -29.19
CA LEU A 62 2.39 -11.05 -28.05
C LEU A 62 2.88 -12.50 -27.97
N THR A 63 4.14 -12.68 -27.58
CA THR A 63 4.67 -14.02 -27.38
C THR A 63 3.85 -14.73 -26.28
N SER A 64 3.74 -16.06 -26.34
CA SER A 64 3.02 -16.85 -25.33
C SER A 64 3.47 -16.51 -23.89
N TRP A 65 4.75 -16.16 -23.73
CA TRP A 65 5.32 -15.69 -22.46
C TRP A 65 4.80 -14.31 -22.04
N GLU A 66 4.77 -13.35 -22.95
CA GLU A 66 4.24 -12.00 -22.66
C GLU A 66 2.77 -12.05 -22.26
N ILE A 67 1.96 -12.91 -22.91
CA ILE A 67 0.55 -13.12 -22.54
C ILE A 67 0.43 -13.68 -21.12
N LYS A 68 1.27 -14.67 -20.76
CA LYS A 68 1.32 -15.21 -19.39
C LYS A 68 1.73 -14.13 -18.39
N LYS A 69 2.72 -13.30 -18.73
CA LYS A 69 3.20 -12.22 -17.85
C LYS A 69 2.11 -11.17 -17.62
N GLN A 70 1.37 -10.77 -18.65
CA GLN A 70 0.23 -9.86 -18.51
C GLN A 70 -0.83 -10.44 -17.57
N LYS A 71 -1.27 -11.69 -17.81
CA LYS A 71 -2.24 -12.37 -16.92
C LYS A 71 -1.76 -12.45 -15.46
N MET A 72 -0.49 -12.77 -15.23
CA MET A 72 0.05 -12.79 -13.87
C MET A 72 0.05 -11.41 -13.21
N LEU A 73 0.27 -10.33 -13.97
CA LEU A 73 0.20 -8.96 -13.44
C LEU A 73 -1.24 -8.57 -13.12
N GLU A 74 -2.18 -8.89 -14.00
CA GLU A 74 -3.62 -8.69 -13.78
C GLU A 74 -4.11 -9.44 -12.54
N ASP A 75 -3.76 -10.72 -12.39
CA ASP A 75 -4.11 -11.53 -11.23
C ASP A 75 -3.52 -10.97 -9.93
N LYS A 76 -2.29 -10.45 -9.97
CA LYS A 76 -1.65 -9.82 -8.82
C LYS A 76 -2.39 -8.54 -8.42
N GLN A 77 -2.71 -7.68 -9.39
CA GLN A 77 -3.47 -6.45 -9.14
C GLN A 77 -4.86 -6.77 -8.58
N PHE A 78 -5.54 -7.77 -9.12
CA PHE A 78 -6.84 -8.22 -8.63
C PHE A 78 -6.77 -8.74 -7.20
N LYS A 79 -5.78 -9.59 -6.90
CA LYS A 79 -5.56 -10.11 -5.53
C LYS A 79 -5.21 -9.02 -4.53
N LEU A 80 -4.45 -8.02 -4.93
CA LEU A 80 -4.13 -6.87 -4.08
C LEU A 80 -5.41 -6.10 -3.71
N LYS A 81 -6.22 -5.73 -4.71
CA LYS A 81 -7.52 -5.08 -4.48
C LYS A 81 -8.44 -5.91 -3.58
N LEU A 82 -8.48 -7.23 -3.77
CA LEU A 82 -9.27 -8.12 -2.91
C LEU A 82 -8.76 -8.17 -1.47
N LYS A 83 -7.44 -8.06 -1.25
CA LYS A 83 -6.86 -8.01 0.10
C LYS A 83 -7.17 -6.68 0.76
N GLU A 84 -6.97 -5.57 0.06
CA GLU A 84 -7.29 -4.22 0.54
C GLU A 84 -8.76 -4.14 1.01
N LEU A 85 -9.71 -4.61 0.19
CA LEU A 85 -11.13 -4.63 0.55
C LEU A 85 -11.47 -5.51 1.76
N LYS A 86 -10.71 -6.59 1.99
CA LYS A 86 -10.90 -7.45 3.17
C LYS A 86 -10.31 -6.79 4.41
N GLU A 87 -9.12 -6.23 4.29
CA GLU A 87 -8.42 -5.54 5.37
C GLU A 87 -9.22 -4.32 5.86
N GLU A 88 -9.81 -3.54 4.96
CA GLU A 88 -10.70 -2.42 5.30
C GLU A 88 -11.93 -2.90 6.11
N LYS A 89 -12.57 -3.99 5.68
CA LYS A 89 -13.73 -4.56 6.38
C LYS A 89 -13.35 -5.08 7.77
N ASP A 90 -12.21 -5.76 7.87
CA ASP A 90 -11.72 -6.31 9.13
C ASP A 90 -11.28 -5.20 10.09
N GLN A 91 -10.69 -4.11 9.60
CA GLN A 91 -10.35 -2.93 10.39
C GLN A 91 -11.61 -2.27 10.94
N ALA A 92 -12.60 -1.99 10.10
CA ALA A 92 -13.87 -1.41 10.55
C ALA A 92 -14.59 -2.29 11.58
N HIS A 93 -14.50 -3.62 11.45
CA HIS A 93 -15.04 -4.55 12.43
C HIS A 93 -14.26 -4.52 13.75
N LYS A 94 -12.93 -4.50 13.69
CA LYS A 94 -12.06 -4.40 14.87
C LYS A 94 -12.28 -3.09 15.62
N GLU A 95 -12.40 -1.97 14.93
CA GLU A 95 -12.70 -0.66 15.52
C GLU A 95 -14.03 -0.68 16.27
N LYS A 96 -15.08 -1.27 15.68
CA LYS A 96 -16.37 -1.46 16.36
C LYS A 96 -16.22 -2.28 17.63
N ILE A 97 -15.49 -3.40 17.57
CA ILE A 97 -15.25 -4.25 18.74
C ILE A 97 -14.48 -3.49 19.82
N GLN A 98 -13.43 -2.76 19.45
CA GLN A 98 -12.63 -1.97 20.39
C GLN A 98 -13.49 -0.90 21.07
N ASN A 99 -14.26 -0.14 20.30
CA ASN A 99 -15.19 0.86 20.83
C ASN A 99 -16.22 0.25 21.80
N LEU A 100 -16.74 -0.94 21.49
CA LEU A 100 -17.66 -1.66 22.37
C LEU A 100 -16.99 -2.11 23.67
N LYS A 101 -15.75 -2.61 23.60
CA LYS A 101 -14.97 -3.02 24.78
C LYS A 101 -14.68 -1.82 25.68
N GLU A 102 -14.14 -0.74 25.11
CA GLU A 102 -13.87 0.49 25.86
C GLU A 102 -15.14 1.05 26.53
N ARG A 103 -16.29 0.99 25.84
CA ARG A 103 -17.55 1.43 26.43
C ARG A 103 -17.98 0.55 27.60
N ARG A 104 -17.76 -0.77 27.54
CA ARG A 104 -18.07 -1.69 28.64
C ARG A 104 -17.12 -1.47 29.82
N GLU A 105 -15.82 -1.36 29.56
CA GLU A 105 -14.80 -1.09 30.57
C GLU A 105 -15.09 0.23 31.31
N LYS A 106 -15.38 1.31 30.57
CA LYS A 106 -15.77 2.60 31.17
C LYS A 106 -17.02 2.49 32.05
N LYS A 107 -18.02 1.71 31.65
CA LYS A 107 -19.23 1.48 32.46
C LYS A 107 -18.93 0.66 33.71
N GLU A 108 -18.14 -0.41 33.59
CA GLU A 108 -17.76 -1.26 34.72
C GLU A 108 -16.95 -0.48 35.75
N GLU A 109 -16.05 0.40 35.30
CA GLU A 109 -15.33 1.33 36.17
C GLU A 109 -16.27 2.30 36.89
N GLN A 110 -17.19 2.94 36.16
CA GLN A 110 -18.19 3.84 36.74
C GLN A 110 -19.05 3.10 37.80
N GLU A 111 -19.59 1.94 37.46
CA GLU A 111 -20.37 1.12 38.39
C GLU A 111 -19.55 0.69 39.62
N ARG A 112 -18.27 0.40 39.45
CA ARG A 112 -17.37 0.08 40.58
C ARG A 112 -17.22 1.27 41.52
N TYR A 113 -17.05 2.48 40.98
CA TYR A 113 -16.99 3.70 41.78
C TYR A 113 -18.32 3.99 42.48
N GLU A 114 -19.45 3.84 41.78
CA GLU A 114 -20.79 4.00 42.35
C GLU A 114 -21.07 2.99 43.47
N ARG A 115 -20.70 1.71 43.29
CA ARG A 115 -20.78 0.68 44.34
C ARG A 115 -19.93 1.04 45.56
N MET A 116 -18.77 1.65 45.36
CA MET A 116 -17.92 2.10 46.47
C MET A 116 -18.53 3.31 47.19
N ALA A 117 -19.05 4.28 46.43
CA ALA A 117 -19.69 5.48 46.96
C ALA A 117 -20.95 5.14 47.77
N THR A 118 -21.83 4.27 47.24
CA THR A 118 -23.03 3.78 47.94
C THR A 118 -22.67 3.06 49.23
N LYS A 119 -21.63 2.21 49.24
CA LYS A 119 -21.14 1.56 50.47
C LYS A 119 -20.67 2.56 51.51
N MET A 120 -19.96 3.62 51.11
CA MET A 120 -19.53 4.67 52.04
C MET A 120 -20.71 5.51 52.54
N HIS A 121 -21.66 5.82 51.66
CA HIS A 121 -22.89 6.52 52.02
C HIS A 121 -23.72 5.72 53.04
N ALA A 122 -23.92 4.41 52.81
CA ALA A 122 -24.59 3.52 53.76
C ALA A 122 -23.89 3.53 55.13
N LYS A 123 -22.56 3.43 55.16
CA LYS A 123 -21.78 3.53 56.41
C LYS A 123 -21.99 4.86 57.12
N LYS A 124 -22.08 5.98 56.39
CA LYS A 124 -22.34 7.31 56.95
C LYS A 124 -23.72 7.40 57.57
N VAL A 125 -24.75 6.92 56.85
CA VAL A 125 -26.14 6.87 57.34
C VAL A 125 -26.25 6.01 58.59
N ASP A 126 -25.63 4.83 58.61
CA ASP A 126 -25.64 3.95 59.78
C ASP A 126 -24.93 4.58 61.00
N ARG A 127 -23.83 5.31 60.77
CA ARG A 127 -23.15 6.07 61.83
C ARG A 127 -24.05 7.16 62.40
N LEU A 128 -24.80 7.88 61.57
CA LEU A 128 -25.78 8.87 62.00
C LEU A 128 -26.90 8.22 62.82
N ARG A 129 -27.53 7.17 62.32
CA ARG A 129 -28.57 6.41 63.04
C ARG A 129 -28.09 5.91 64.41
N ARG A 130 -26.86 5.40 64.51
CA ARG A 130 -26.29 4.97 65.81
C ARG A 130 -26.04 6.14 66.76
N ARG A 131 -25.64 7.32 66.26
CA ARG A 131 -25.49 8.53 67.09
C ARG A 131 -26.85 9.03 67.56
N GLU A 132 -27.85 9.09 66.70
CA GLU A 132 -29.22 9.47 67.03
C GLU A 132 -29.81 8.54 68.11
N LYS A 133 -29.65 7.22 67.97
CA LYS A 133 -30.08 6.25 68.99
C LYS A 133 -29.41 6.51 70.35
N ARG A 134 -28.09 6.74 70.37
CA ARG A 134 -27.36 7.05 71.63
C ARG A 134 -27.78 8.38 72.22
N ASN A 135 -27.86 9.43 71.41
CA ASN A 135 -28.28 10.76 71.88
C ASN A 135 -29.71 10.75 72.40
N LYS A 136 -30.60 9.97 71.78
CA LYS A 136 -31.97 9.76 72.28
C LYS A 136 -31.96 9.09 73.64
N ALA A 137 -31.25 7.97 73.79
CA ALA A 137 -31.13 7.25 75.06
C ALA A 137 -30.50 8.11 76.18
N LEU A 138 -29.58 9.02 75.83
CA LEU A 138 -28.96 9.96 76.77
C LEU A 138 -29.83 11.19 77.09
N LYS A 139 -30.82 11.50 76.26
CA LYS A 139 -31.75 12.63 76.45
C LYS A 139 -33.03 12.22 77.19
N GLU A 140 -33.37 10.93 77.14
CA GLU A 140 -34.49 10.31 77.87
C GLU A 140 -34.07 9.79 79.26
N ARG A 141 -32.81 9.98 79.68
CA ARG A 141 -32.26 9.68 81.00
C ARG A 141 -31.96 10.97 81.75
#